data_AF-A0A959V5V1-F1
#
_entry.id   AF-A0A959V5V1-F1
#
_cell.length_a   1.000
_cell.length_b   1.000
_cell.length_c   1.000
_cell.angle_alpha   90.00
_cell.angle_beta   90.00
_cell.angle_gamma   90.00
#
_symmetry.space_group_name_H-M   'P 1'
#
loop_
_entity.id
_entity.type
_entity.pdbx_description
1 polymer ?
#
loop_
_entity_poly.entity_id
_entity_poly.type
_entity_poly.pdbx_seq_one_letter_code
_entity_poly.pdbx_strand_id
1 'polypeptide(L)'
;MNIQRTTQAAVCLAALLAAHGSRSQVIINEIGAANLDQFSDSYGEFEDWIELYNTSAAVVDISGWYLSDNPNVPLKWSFGPGTTVPANGRLMVFASSRDQSAGALQHTSFKLNQTDQEWVVLSDAGGTLVDDFQLQDPLQVNASWGRTTDGAATWSVFGTATPNAANAGGGPYYTARPVLVPDGGYHAAGVNVTMSSPVAGSTIRYTLDGSTPTAASTA
;
A
#
# COMPACT_ATOMS: atom_id res chain seq x y z
N MET A 1 -26.05 73.74 14.02
CA MET A 1 -25.89 72.45 14.73
C MET A 1 -26.03 71.34 13.69
N ASN A 2 -24.94 71.01 12.99
CA ASN A 2 -24.90 70.01 11.92
C ASN A 2 -24.12 68.81 12.44
N ILE A 3 -24.80 67.69 12.63
CA ILE A 3 -24.20 66.42 13.04
C ILE A 3 -23.97 65.60 11.76
N GLN A 4 -22.71 65.49 11.34
CA GLN A 4 -22.29 64.57 10.28
C GLN A 4 -22.15 63.17 10.90
N ARG A 5 -22.91 62.19 10.42
CA ARG A 5 -22.78 60.78 10.79
C ARG A 5 -21.83 60.09 9.83
N THR A 6 -20.64 59.73 10.31
CA THR A 6 -19.68 58.87 9.61
C THR A 6 -20.21 57.44 9.58
N THR A 7 -20.39 56.88 8.39
CA THR A 7 -20.65 55.45 8.18
C THR A 7 -19.30 54.76 7.99
N GLN A 8 -18.91 53.91 8.94
CA GLN A 8 -17.79 52.96 8.77
C GLN A 8 -18.32 51.75 8.01
N ALA A 9 -17.81 51.50 6.81
CA ALA A 9 -17.99 50.25 6.10
C ALA A 9 -17.05 49.20 6.72
N ALA A 10 -17.60 48.21 7.40
CA ALA A 10 -16.86 47.03 7.83
C ALA A 10 -16.58 46.14 6.60
N VAL A 11 -15.32 46.05 6.19
CA VAL A 11 -14.87 45.03 5.25
C VAL A 11 -14.69 43.74 6.04
N CYS A 12 -15.69 42.86 5.99
CA CYS A 12 -15.55 41.49 6.44
C CYS A 12 -14.70 40.72 5.41
N LEU A 13 -13.40 40.58 5.69
CA LEU A 13 -12.54 39.65 4.98
C LEU A 13 -12.93 38.22 5.41
N ALA A 14 -13.79 37.57 4.61
CA ALA A 14 -14.05 36.15 4.78
C ALA A 14 -12.78 35.38 4.41
N ALA A 15 -12.03 34.93 5.42
CA ALA A 15 -10.98 33.94 5.21
C ALA A 15 -11.63 32.65 4.72
N LEU A 16 -11.33 32.25 3.48
CA LEU A 16 -11.67 30.93 2.97
C LEU A 16 -10.84 29.91 3.77
N LEU A 17 -11.39 29.37 4.85
CA LEU A 17 -10.85 28.18 5.49
C LEU A 17 -11.09 27.01 4.55
N ALA A 18 -10.15 26.78 3.65
CA ALA A 18 -10.04 25.47 3.01
C ALA A 18 -9.77 24.47 4.13
N ALA A 19 -10.76 23.61 4.41
CA ALA A 19 -10.59 22.44 5.25
C ALA A 19 -9.63 21.50 4.51
N HIS A 20 -8.34 21.71 4.72
CA HIS A 20 -7.33 20.73 4.38
C HIS A 20 -7.53 19.62 5.39
N GLY A 21 -8.10 18.48 4.96
CA GLY A 21 -8.06 17.27 5.78
C GLY A 21 -6.61 17.05 6.17
N SER A 22 -6.29 17.27 7.44
CA SER A 22 -4.95 17.00 7.96
C SER A 22 -4.78 15.49 7.93
N ARG A 23 -4.10 14.98 6.92
CA ARG A 23 -3.62 13.59 6.97
C ARG A 23 -2.65 13.48 8.15
N SER A 24 -2.58 12.29 8.74
CA SER A 24 -1.51 12.01 9.69
C SER A 24 -0.15 12.26 9.04
N GLN A 25 0.82 12.70 9.86
CA GLN A 25 2.17 12.95 9.40
C GLN A 25 2.83 11.68 8.89
N VAL A 26 2.64 10.55 9.56
CA VAL A 26 3.10 9.22 9.14
C VAL A 26 1.89 8.36 8.81
N ILE A 27 1.95 7.68 7.67
CA ILE A 27 0.88 6.84 7.14
C ILE A 27 1.46 5.53 6.59
N ILE A 28 0.61 4.54 6.34
CA ILE A 28 0.99 3.32 5.61
C ILE A 28 1.09 3.68 4.13
N ASN A 29 2.20 3.33 3.47
CA ASN A 29 2.51 3.74 2.11
C ASN A 29 2.48 2.58 1.11
N GLU A 30 3.04 1.44 1.50
CA GLU A 30 3.14 0.26 0.65
C GLU A 30 3.23 -1.00 1.53
N ILE A 31 2.68 -2.12 1.06
CA ILE A 31 2.60 -3.40 1.76
C ILE A 31 2.93 -4.50 0.76
N GLY A 32 3.99 -5.26 1.04
CA GLY A 32 4.32 -6.49 0.32
C GLY A 32 3.98 -7.70 1.18
N ALA A 33 2.96 -8.46 0.80
CA ALA A 33 2.56 -9.71 1.47
C ALA A 33 2.83 -10.96 0.60
N ALA A 34 3.77 -10.85 -0.35
CA ALA A 34 4.08 -11.89 -1.34
C ALA A 34 5.57 -11.86 -1.75
N ASN A 35 6.46 -11.44 -0.86
CA ASN A 35 7.88 -11.24 -1.16
C ASN A 35 8.61 -12.58 -1.21
N LEU A 36 8.89 -13.09 -2.41
CA LEU A 36 9.53 -14.39 -2.58
C LEU A 36 11.06 -14.29 -2.64
N ASP A 37 11.59 -13.28 -3.33
CA ASP A 37 13.02 -13.18 -3.64
C ASP A 37 13.55 -11.75 -3.86
N GLN A 38 12.78 -10.70 -3.54
CA GLN A 38 13.16 -9.32 -3.86
C GLN A 38 13.86 -8.59 -2.71
N PHE A 39 13.31 -8.69 -1.51
CA PHE A 39 13.76 -7.88 -0.36
C PHE A 39 14.06 -8.77 0.83
N SER A 40 15.34 -9.12 1.01
CA SER A 40 15.76 -9.96 2.13
C SER A 40 15.92 -9.17 3.43
N ASP A 41 15.59 -9.78 4.56
CA ASP A 41 15.90 -9.26 5.88
C ASP A 41 17.36 -9.50 6.29
N SER A 42 17.71 -9.13 7.53
CA SER A 42 19.07 -9.34 8.09
C SER A 42 19.41 -10.81 8.37
N TYR A 43 18.44 -11.72 8.23
CA TYR A 43 18.57 -13.16 8.40
C TYR A 43 18.66 -13.89 7.06
N GLY A 44 18.56 -13.17 5.93
CA GLY A 44 18.56 -13.75 4.59
C GLY A 44 17.21 -14.33 4.16
N GLU A 45 16.14 -14.00 4.89
CA GLU A 45 14.77 -14.45 4.60
C GLU A 45 14.01 -13.37 3.80
N PHE A 46 13.08 -13.81 2.96
CA PHE A 46 12.18 -12.92 2.22
C PHE A 46 10.85 -12.86 2.95
N GLU A 47 10.77 -11.96 3.93
CA GLU A 47 9.59 -11.77 4.75
C GLU A 47 8.66 -10.73 4.13
N ASP A 48 7.38 -10.79 4.50
CA ASP A 48 6.44 -9.73 4.20
C ASP A 48 6.87 -8.43 4.87
N TRP A 49 6.39 -7.30 4.37
CA TRP A 49 6.80 -6.00 4.85
C TRP A 49 5.71 -4.95 4.70
N ILE A 50 5.79 -3.96 5.58
CA ILE A 50 4.93 -2.79 5.64
C ILE A 50 5.87 -1.58 5.58
N GLU A 51 5.61 -0.67 4.65
CA GLU A 51 6.30 0.60 4.55
C GLU A 51 5.44 1.73 5.08
N LEU A 52 6.05 2.54 5.95
CA LEU A 52 5.50 3.80 6.41
C LEU A 52 6.12 4.96 5.62
N TYR A 53 5.32 5.99 5.34
CA TYR A 53 5.77 7.24 4.73
C TYR A 53 5.43 8.44 5.60
N ASN A 54 6.42 9.31 5.81
CA ASN A 54 6.23 10.59 6.47
C ASN A 54 5.92 11.68 5.43
N THR A 55 4.68 12.14 5.41
CA THR A 55 4.18 13.19 4.50
C THR A 55 4.62 14.60 4.88
N SER A 56 5.29 14.76 6.03
CA SER A 56 5.72 16.06 6.54
C SER A 56 7.15 16.41 6.15
N ALA A 57 7.47 17.70 6.23
CA ALA A 57 8.81 18.23 5.98
C ALA A 57 9.75 18.17 7.21
N ALA A 58 9.34 17.50 8.29
CA ALA A 58 10.15 17.32 9.49
C ALA A 58 10.29 15.82 9.81
N VAL A 59 11.35 15.45 10.54
CA VAL A 59 11.44 14.09 11.10
C VAL A 59 10.31 13.88 12.10
N VAL A 60 9.70 12.69 12.09
CA VAL A 60 8.66 12.31 13.05
C VAL A 60 9.19 11.17 13.91
N ASP A 61 9.13 11.34 15.23
CA ASP A 61 9.38 10.27 16.20
C ASP A 61 8.10 9.46 16.38
N ILE A 62 8.19 8.16 16.07
CA ILE A 62 7.08 7.20 16.20
C ILE A 62 7.35 6.20 17.34
N SER A 63 8.25 6.51 18.27
CA SER A 63 8.48 5.71 19.46
C SER A 63 7.16 5.44 20.20
N GLY A 64 6.89 4.17 20.51
CA GLY A 64 5.67 3.77 21.19
C GLY A 64 4.40 3.79 20.33
N TRP A 65 4.47 4.13 19.04
CA TRP A 65 3.38 3.86 18.09
C TRP A 65 3.22 2.36 17.87
N TYR A 66 2.14 1.95 17.21
CA TYR A 66 1.80 0.54 17.03
C TYR A 66 1.50 0.17 15.58
N LEU A 67 1.92 -1.05 15.21
CA LEU A 67 1.41 -1.77 14.04
C LEU A 67 0.56 -2.97 14.49
N SER A 68 -0.46 -3.29 13.70
CA SER A 68 -1.29 -4.48 13.89
C SER A 68 -1.81 -5.01 12.56
N ASP A 69 -2.10 -6.31 12.56
CA ASP A 69 -2.80 -7.03 11.49
C ASP A 69 -4.33 -7.14 11.75
N ASN A 70 -4.81 -6.56 12.85
CA ASN A 70 -6.17 -6.71 13.33
C ASN A 70 -6.72 -5.38 13.87
N PRO A 71 -7.78 -4.80 13.28
CA PRO A 71 -8.34 -3.52 13.71
C PRO A 71 -8.98 -3.58 15.09
N ASN A 72 -9.30 -4.78 15.59
CA ASN A 72 -9.81 -4.97 16.94
C ASN A 72 -8.69 -5.08 18.00
N VAL A 73 -7.43 -5.15 17.57
CA VAL A 73 -6.24 -5.17 18.43
C VAL A 73 -5.23 -4.15 17.92
N PRO A 74 -5.55 -2.84 17.94
CA PRO A 74 -4.73 -1.82 17.28
C PRO A 74 -3.33 -1.63 17.92
N LEU A 75 -3.14 -2.10 19.16
CA LEU A 75 -1.91 -1.92 19.94
C LEU A 75 -1.07 -3.21 20.00
N LYS A 76 -0.97 -3.95 18.88
CA LYS A 76 -0.41 -5.31 18.85
C LYS A 76 1.11 -5.36 18.95
N TRP A 77 1.82 -4.60 18.12
CA TRP A 77 3.28 -4.52 18.12
C TRP A 77 3.73 -3.08 18.21
N SER A 78 4.69 -2.77 19.07
CA SER A 78 5.11 -1.39 19.35
C SER A 78 6.49 -1.06 18.77
N PHE A 79 6.62 0.15 18.24
CA PHE A 79 7.89 0.72 17.84
C PHE A 79 8.77 1.02 19.04
N GLY A 80 10.04 0.63 18.97
CA GLY A 80 11.01 0.84 20.04
C GLY A 80 11.41 2.32 20.21
N PRO A 81 11.99 2.70 21.37
CA PRO A 81 12.46 4.06 21.61
C PRO A 81 13.48 4.54 20.56
N GLY A 82 13.33 5.79 20.14
CA GLY A 82 14.18 6.43 19.12
C GLY A 82 13.83 6.08 17.68
N THR A 83 12.71 5.36 17.44
CA THR A 83 12.27 5.08 16.07
C THR A 83 11.75 6.35 15.41
N THR A 84 12.36 6.73 14.30
CA THR A 84 11.98 7.95 13.57
C THR A 84 11.75 7.64 12.09
N VAL A 85 10.86 8.41 11.47
CA VAL A 85 10.67 8.43 10.01
C VAL A 85 11.16 9.79 9.49
N PRO A 86 12.20 9.85 8.62
CA PRO A 86 12.72 11.11 8.10
C PRO A 86 11.67 11.94 7.37
N ALA A 87 11.90 13.25 7.25
CA ALA A 87 11.04 14.14 6.46
C ALA A 87 10.93 13.66 5.00
N ASN A 88 9.70 13.50 4.48
CA ASN A 88 9.45 12.87 3.16
C ASN A 88 10.18 11.52 2.98
N GLY A 89 10.45 10.84 4.10
CA GLY A 89 11.18 9.59 4.17
C GLY A 89 10.26 8.41 4.39
N ARG A 90 10.85 7.22 4.26
CA ARG A 90 10.17 5.93 4.42
C ARG A 90 10.82 5.13 5.53
N LEU A 91 10.04 4.25 6.15
CA LEU A 91 10.51 3.24 7.07
C LEU A 91 9.86 1.90 6.70
N MET A 92 10.67 0.94 6.26
CA MET A 92 10.21 -0.42 6.00
C MET A 92 10.34 -1.26 7.28
N VAL A 93 9.26 -1.98 7.61
CA VAL A 93 9.16 -2.89 8.75
C VAL A 93 8.77 -4.26 8.21
N PHE A 94 9.52 -5.30 8.55
CA PHE A 94 9.18 -6.67 8.17
C PHE A 94 8.05 -7.21 9.05
N ALA A 95 7.07 -7.88 8.46
CA ALA A 95 6.02 -8.62 9.15
C ALA A 95 6.43 -10.10 9.23
N SER A 96 7.32 -10.42 10.16
CA SER A 96 7.98 -11.74 10.23
C SER A 96 7.73 -12.54 11.50
N SER A 97 6.91 -12.05 12.43
CA SER A 97 6.70 -12.62 13.78
C SER A 97 7.96 -12.74 14.67
N ARG A 98 9.08 -12.10 14.31
CA ARG A 98 10.29 -12.11 15.13
C ARG A 98 10.20 -11.21 16.37
N ASP A 99 9.23 -10.30 16.41
CA ASP A 99 8.98 -9.40 17.54
C ASP A 99 10.23 -8.59 17.96
N GLN A 100 10.82 -7.89 16.98
CA GLN A 100 12.04 -7.12 17.14
C GLN A 100 11.82 -5.65 16.76
N SER A 101 11.71 -4.79 17.78
CA SER A 101 11.48 -3.35 17.62
C SER A 101 12.76 -2.51 17.71
N ALA A 102 13.94 -3.13 17.68
CA ALA A 102 15.25 -2.49 17.74
C ALA A 102 16.25 -3.12 16.76
N GLY A 103 17.24 -2.33 16.33
CA GLY A 103 18.26 -2.76 15.36
C GLY A 103 18.10 -2.08 14.00
N ALA A 104 18.84 -2.58 13.00
CA ALA A 104 18.87 -1.98 11.66
C ALA A 104 17.56 -2.18 10.88
N LEU A 105 16.94 -3.36 11.03
CA LEU A 105 15.66 -3.71 10.43
C LEU A 105 14.71 -4.13 11.55
N GLN A 106 13.47 -3.67 11.46
CA GLN A 106 12.44 -3.95 12.46
C GLN A 106 11.55 -5.08 11.99
N HIS A 107 11.06 -5.87 12.95
CA HIS A 107 10.22 -7.03 12.70
C HIS A 107 9.02 -7.03 13.63
N THR A 108 7.81 -7.09 13.09
CA THR A 108 6.60 -7.15 13.90
C THR A 108 6.47 -8.50 14.63
N SER A 109 5.56 -8.56 15.60
CA SER A 109 5.15 -9.79 16.29
C SER A 109 4.14 -10.63 15.51
N PHE A 110 3.89 -10.30 14.24
CA PHE A 110 2.93 -10.98 13.37
C PHE A 110 3.49 -11.16 11.95
N LYS A 111 2.79 -11.96 11.14
CA LYS A 111 3.03 -12.09 9.70
C LYS A 111 1.79 -11.60 8.96
N LEU A 112 1.94 -11.32 7.67
CA LEU A 112 0.81 -11.11 6.79
C LEU A 112 0.51 -12.41 6.03
N ASN A 113 -0.71 -12.52 5.50
CA ASN A 113 -1.09 -13.61 4.62
C ASN A 113 -1.49 -13.06 3.25
N GLN A 114 -0.71 -13.46 2.23
CA GLN A 114 -0.90 -13.10 0.82
C GLN A 114 -2.34 -13.26 0.33
N THR A 115 -3.05 -14.30 0.77
CA THR A 115 -4.35 -14.69 0.20
C THR A 115 -5.55 -14.17 0.97
N ASP A 116 -5.33 -13.59 2.15
CA ASP A 116 -6.40 -13.20 3.05
C ASP A 116 -6.59 -11.68 3.00
N GLN A 117 -7.82 -11.24 3.26
CA GLN A 117 -8.14 -9.81 3.35
C GLN A 117 -7.77 -9.25 4.73
N GLU A 118 -6.51 -9.42 5.10
CA GLU A 118 -5.96 -8.95 6.36
C GLU A 118 -5.85 -7.43 6.39
N TRP A 119 -5.93 -6.89 7.60
CA TRP A 119 -5.76 -5.46 7.84
C TRP A 119 -4.30 -5.17 8.12
N VAL A 120 -3.86 -3.96 7.80
CA VAL A 120 -2.67 -3.34 8.38
C VAL A 120 -3.14 -2.06 9.04
N VAL A 121 -2.81 -1.90 10.31
CA VAL A 121 -3.31 -0.81 11.15
C VAL A 121 -2.14 -0.11 11.79
N LEU A 122 -2.10 1.22 11.66
CA LEU A 122 -1.14 2.10 12.31
C LEU A 122 -1.88 2.91 13.38
N SER A 123 -1.37 2.90 14.61
CA SER A 123 -1.91 3.72 15.71
C SER A 123 -0.79 4.51 16.39
N ASP A 124 -1.12 5.69 16.90
CA ASP A 124 -0.17 6.53 17.63
C ASP A 124 0.12 5.98 19.05
N ALA A 125 1.04 6.63 19.76
CA ALA A 125 1.40 6.23 21.13
C ALA A 125 0.26 6.35 22.16
N GLY A 126 -0.77 7.15 21.87
CA GLY A 126 -2.00 7.23 22.67
C GLY A 126 -3.02 6.14 22.33
N GLY A 127 -2.74 5.33 21.30
CA GLY A 127 -3.62 4.31 20.77
C GLY A 127 -4.72 4.84 19.85
N THR A 128 -4.59 6.07 19.36
CA THR A 128 -5.48 6.63 18.35
C THR A 128 -5.15 6.02 17.00
N LEU A 129 -6.17 5.56 16.27
CA LEU A 129 -6.01 5.12 14.89
C LEU A 129 -5.44 6.25 14.02
N VAL A 130 -4.34 5.96 13.34
CA VAL A 130 -3.64 6.90 12.46
C VAL A 130 -3.97 6.64 11.00
N ASP A 131 -3.86 5.40 10.58
CA ASP A 131 -4.10 4.95 9.21
C ASP A 131 -4.36 3.44 9.20
N ASP A 132 -5.07 2.97 8.19
CA ASP A 132 -5.35 1.55 8.00
C ASP A 132 -5.53 1.22 6.52
N PHE A 133 -5.27 -0.04 6.21
CA PHE A 133 -5.57 -0.59 4.90
C PHE A 133 -5.94 -2.07 5.03
N GLN A 134 -7.03 -2.47 4.36
CA GLN A 134 -7.36 -3.88 4.20
C GLN A 134 -6.86 -4.36 2.85
N LEU A 135 -6.07 -5.42 2.84
CA LEU A 135 -5.69 -6.12 1.61
C LEU A 135 -6.97 -6.57 0.89
N GLN A 136 -7.13 -6.19 -0.39
CA GLN A 136 -8.38 -6.44 -1.13
C GLN A 136 -8.31 -7.70 -1.99
N ASP A 137 -7.24 -7.82 -2.77
CA ASP A 137 -6.98 -8.95 -3.66
C ASP A 137 -5.71 -9.69 -3.23
N PRO A 138 -5.66 -11.02 -3.42
CA PRO A 138 -4.42 -11.76 -3.26
C PRO A 138 -3.33 -11.16 -4.15
N LEU A 139 -2.20 -10.83 -3.54
CA LEU A 139 -1.06 -10.31 -4.30
C LEU A 139 -0.53 -11.41 -5.22
N GLN A 140 -0.05 -11.06 -6.41
CA GLN A 140 0.83 -11.94 -7.17
C GLN A 140 2.18 -12.01 -6.46
N VAL A 141 2.94 -13.07 -6.71
CA VAL A 141 4.32 -13.19 -6.22
C VAL A 141 5.08 -11.91 -6.57
N ASN A 142 5.76 -11.33 -5.59
CA ASN A 142 6.57 -10.13 -5.68
C ASN A 142 5.80 -8.83 -6.03
N ALA A 143 4.48 -8.86 -5.95
CA ALA A 143 3.66 -7.67 -6.05
C ALA A 143 3.40 -7.05 -4.67
N SER A 144 2.94 -5.81 -4.66
CA SER A 144 2.57 -5.07 -3.45
C SER A 144 1.28 -4.28 -3.66
N TRP A 145 0.63 -3.95 -2.54
CA TRP A 145 -0.37 -2.90 -2.47
C TRP A 145 0.31 -1.61 -2.03
N GLY A 146 0.08 -0.50 -2.72
CA GLY A 146 0.64 0.79 -2.32
C GLY A 146 -0.27 1.95 -2.65
N ARG A 147 -0.01 3.10 -2.05
CA ARG A 147 -0.62 4.36 -2.48
C ARG A 147 -0.14 4.69 -3.90
N THR A 148 -1.05 5.16 -4.75
CA THR A 148 -0.80 5.50 -6.18
C THR A 148 0.46 6.34 -6.41
N THR A 149 0.73 7.29 -5.51
CA THR A 149 2.03 7.94 -5.28
C THR A 149 2.22 8.05 -3.78
N ASP A 150 3.43 8.37 -3.31
CA ASP A 150 3.65 8.53 -1.86
C ASP A 150 2.64 9.48 -1.24
N GLY A 151 2.03 9.04 -0.14
CA GLY A 151 1.02 9.83 0.54
C GLY A 151 -0.37 9.82 -0.09
N ALA A 152 -0.56 9.41 -1.34
CA ALA A 152 -1.83 9.58 -2.06
C ALA A 152 -3.02 8.89 -1.37
N ALA A 153 -4.21 9.48 -1.46
CA ALA A 153 -5.41 8.91 -0.82
C ALA A 153 -5.87 7.59 -1.46
N THR A 154 -5.52 7.36 -2.73
CA THR A 154 -5.91 6.19 -3.51
C THR A 154 -4.81 5.14 -3.54
N TRP A 155 -5.22 3.87 -3.46
CA TRP A 155 -4.36 2.70 -3.51
C TRP A 155 -4.31 2.08 -4.92
N SER A 156 -3.29 1.28 -5.16
CA SER A 156 -3.01 0.56 -6.40
C SER A 156 -2.21 -0.69 -6.11
N VAL A 157 -2.25 -1.61 -7.06
CA VAL A 157 -1.39 -2.79 -7.10
C VAL A 157 -0.15 -2.47 -7.91
N PHE A 158 1.02 -2.85 -7.40
CA PHE A 158 2.30 -2.69 -8.06
C PHE A 158 2.83 -4.06 -8.47
N GLY A 159 2.97 -4.31 -9.77
CA GLY A 159 3.65 -5.50 -10.28
C GLY A 159 5.18 -5.45 -10.08
N THR A 160 5.71 -4.29 -9.70
CA THR A 160 7.08 -4.11 -9.25
C THR A 160 7.02 -3.22 -8.02
N ALA A 161 7.22 -3.82 -6.85
CA ALA A 161 7.16 -3.10 -5.58
C ALA A 161 8.27 -2.04 -5.47
N THR A 162 8.02 -1.03 -4.63
CA THR A 162 8.89 0.15 -4.48
C THR A 162 9.40 0.41 -3.06
N PRO A 163 9.77 -0.61 -2.25
CA PRO A 163 10.20 -0.37 -0.89
C PRO A 163 11.44 0.54 -0.82
N ASN A 164 11.41 1.46 0.14
CA ASN A 164 12.36 2.54 0.37
C ASN A 164 12.50 3.53 -0.81
N ALA A 165 11.63 3.45 -1.82
CA ALA A 165 11.60 4.32 -2.99
C ALA A 165 10.21 4.96 -3.16
N ALA A 166 10.12 5.98 -4.02
CA ALA A 166 8.83 6.60 -4.28
C ALA A 166 7.88 5.66 -5.02
N ASN A 167 6.64 5.56 -4.55
CA ASN A 167 5.62 4.75 -5.24
C ASN A 167 5.43 5.26 -6.67
N ALA A 168 5.71 4.38 -7.64
CA ALA A 168 5.53 4.64 -9.07
C ALA A 168 5.21 3.34 -9.83
N GLY A 169 4.41 3.44 -10.89
CA GLY A 169 4.10 2.31 -11.76
C GLY A 169 2.96 1.40 -11.28
N GLY A 170 2.20 1.80 -10.26
CA GLY A 170 1.01 1.10 -9.81
C GLY A 170 -0.15 1.16 -10.82
N GLY A 171 -0.93 0.09 -10.88
CA GLY A 171 -2.20 -0.01 -11.61
C GLY A 171 -3.38 -0.19 -10.65
N PRO A 172 -4.61 0.15 -11.06
CA PRO A 172 -5.75 0.18 -10.14
C PRO A 172 -6.05 -1.18 -9.50
N TYR A 173 -6.01 -2.27 -10.27
CA TYR A 173 -6.27 -3.65 -9.83
C TYR A 173 -5.63 -4.65 -10.80
N TYR A 174 -5.58 -5.93 -10.42
CA TYR A 174 -5.36 -7.01 -11.38
C TYR A 174 -6.51 -7.05 -12.39
N THR A 175 -6.19 -7.20 -13.68
CA THR A 175 -7.23 -7.47 -14.68
C THR A 175 -7.89 -8.82 -14.38
N ALA A 176 -9.20 -8.92 -14.59
CA ALA A 176 -9.90 -10.17 -14.41
C ALA A 176 -9.33 -11.27 -15.33
N ARG A 177 -9.33 -12.51 -14.83
CA ARG A 177 -8.84 -13.68 -15.57
C ARG A 177 -9.60 -13.83 -16.89
N PRO A 178 -8.91 -14.04 -18.03
CA PRO A 178 -9.56 -14.39 -19.29
C PRO A 178 -10.33 -15.71 -19.19
N VAL A 179 -11.46 -15.79 -19.88
CA VAL A 179 -12.28 -17.00 -20.02
C VAL A 179 -11.80 -17.79 -21.22
N LEU A 180 -11.46 -19.06 -21.02
CA LEU A 180 -11.04 -20.01 -22.05
C LEU A 180 -12.16 -21.02 -22.29
N VAL A 181 -12.48 -21.31 -23.56
CA VAL A 181 -13.46 -22.34 -23.94
C VAL A 181 -12.89 -23.21 -25.06
N PRO A 182 -12.78 -24.55 -24.89
CA PRO A 182 -13.11 -25.31 -23.69
C PRO A 182 -12.14 -25.00 -22.52
N ASP A 183 -12.54 -25.38 -21.31
CA ASP A 183 -11.67 -25.34 -20.13
C ASP A 183 -10.40 -26.17 -20.36
N GLY A 184 -9.31 -25.78 -19.69
CA GLY A 184 -8.05 -26.51 -19.77
C GLY A 184 -8.18 -27.94 -19.26
N GLY A 185 -7.63 -28.90 -20.01
CA GLY A 185 -7.68 -30.31 -19.64
C GLY A 185 -7.04 -31.23 -20.67
N TYR A 186 -7.16 -32.53 -20.43
CA TYR A 186 -6.76 -33.53 -21.42
C TYR A 186 -7.79 -33.61 -22.54
N HIS A 187 -7.33 -33.47 -23.79
CA HIS A 187 -8.16 -33.64 -24.97
C HIS A 187 -7.54 -34.74 -25.87
N ALA A 188 -8.36 -35.72 -26.25
CA ALA A 188 -7.92 -36.87 -27.06
C ALA A 188 -7.59 -36.50 -28.52
N ALA A 189 -8.03 -35.32 -28.97
CA ALA A 189 -7.77 -34.75 -30.28
C ALA A 189 -7.52 -33.24 -30.15
N GLY A 190 -7.04 -32.61 -31.22
CA GLY A 190 -6.87 -31.15 -31.27
C GLY A 190 -8.20 -30.42 -31.02
N VAL A 191 -8.16 -29.37 -30.20
CA VAL A 191 -9.31 -28.53 -29.87
C VAL A 191 -9.08 -27.10 -30.32
N ASN A 192 -10.14 -26.44 -30.79
CA ASN A 192 -10.13 -24.99 -30.99
C ASN A 192 -10.45 -24.32 -29.66
N VAL A 193 -9.55 -23.45 -29.20
CA VAL A 193 -9.73 -22.67 -27.98
C VAL A 193 -10.17 -21.26 -28.33
N THR A 194 -11.28 -20.82 -27.74
CA THR A 194 -11.73 -19.43 -27.78
C THR A 194 -11.32 -18.75 -26.49
N MET A 195 -10.79 -17.54 -26.59
CA MET A 195 -10.41 -16.71 -25.44
C MET A 195 -11.25 -15.45 -25.44
N SER A 196 -11.79 -15.08 -24.28
CA SER A 196 -12.55 -13.85 -24.12
C SER A 196 -12.19 -13.18 -22.79
N SER A 197 -12.30 -11.85 -22.74
CA SER A 197 -12.05 -11.11 -21.52
C SER A 197 -13.35 -10.50 -21.02
N PRO A 198 -13.65 -10.61 -19.72
CA PRO A 198 -14.78 -9.89 -19.13
C PRO A 198 -14.52 -8.38 -19.03
N VAL A 199 -13.28 -7.92 -19.27
CA VAL A 199 -12.89 -6.51 -19.23
C VAL A 199 -12.94 -5.89 -20.62
N ALA A 200 -13.90 -4.98 -20.84
CA ALA A 200 -14.04 -4.26 -22.09
C ALA A 200 -12.76 -3.47 -22.45
N GLY A 201 -12.31 -3.58 -23.70
CA GLY A 201 -11.11 -2.90 -24.20
C GLY A 201 -9.78 -3.54 -23.81
N SER A 202 -9.78 -4.64 -23.06
CA SER A 202 -8.56 -5.39 -22.75
C SER A 202 -8.06 -6.19 -23.96
N THR A 203 -6.75 -6.41 -24.02
CA THR A 203 -6.09 -7.28 -25.00
C THR A 203 -5.60 -8.53 -24.29
N ILE A 204 -6.05 -9.71 -24.74
CA ILE A 204 -5.51 -10.98 -24.28
C ILE A 204 -4.22 -11.24 -25.05
N ARG A 205 -3.19 -11.74 -24.38
CA ARG A 205 -1.96 -12.21 -25.04
C ARG A 205 -1.65 -13.64 -24.62
N TYR A 206 -1.15 -14.43 -25.55
CA TYR A 206 -0.91 -15.85 -25.33
C TYR A 206 0.35 -16.36 -26.02
N THR A 207 0.82 -17.51 -25.55
CA THR A 207 1.92 -18.28 -26.12
C THR A 207 1.44 -19.71 -26.35
N LEU A 208 2.03 -20.42 -27.31
CA LEU A 208 1.69 -21.82 -27.60
C LEU A 208 2.73 -22.81 -27.08
N ASP A 209 3.82 -22.29 -26.52
CA ASP A 209 4.97 -23.06 -26.01
C ASP A 209 5.03 -23.08 -24.46
N GLY A 210 4.07 -22.44 -23.78
CA GLY A 210 4.01 -22.34 -22.33
C GLY A 210 4.92 -21.26 -21.72
N SER A 211 5.61 -20.45 -22.52
CA SER A 211 6.35 -19.29 -22.01
C SER A 211 5.40 -18.21 -21.48
N THR A 212 5.86 -17.36 -20.54
CA THR A 212 5.03 -16.26 -20.01
C THR A 212 4.75 -15.24 -21.12
N PRO A 213 3.48 -14.89 -21.41
CA PRO A 213 3.15 -13.90 -22.42
C PRO A 213 3.75 -12.53 -22.10
N THR A 214 4.27 -11.86 -23.13
CA THR A 214 4.82 -10.50 -23.05
C THR A 214 4.01 -9.55 -23.94
N ALA A 215 4.32 -8.25 -23.90
CA ALA A 215 3.73 -7.27 -24.82
C ALA A 215 4.04 -7.55 -26.31
N ALA A 216 5.00 -8.43 -26.62
CA ALA A 216 5.32 -8.85 -27.98
C ALA A 216 4.63 -10.17 -28.39
N SER A 217 4.00 -10.89 -27.45
CA SER A 217 3.26 -12.12 -27.72
C SER A 217 2.00 -11.86 -28.56
N THR A 218 1.55 -12.90 -29.26
CA THR A 218 0.33 -12.88 -30.07
C THR A 218 -0.87 -12.40 -29.23
N ALA A 219 -1.68 -11.54 -29.84
CA ALA A 219 -2.90 -10.96 -29.26
C ALA A 219 -4.15 -11.52 -29.93
#